data_AF-A0A1C6DTK3-F1
#
_entry.id   AF-A0A1C6DTK3-F1
#
_cell.length_a   1.000
_cell.length_b   1.000
_cell.length_c   1.000
_cell.angle_alpha   90.00
_cell.angle_beta   90.00
_cell.angle_gamma   90.00
#
_symmetry.space_group_name_H-M   'P 1'
#
loop_
_entity.id
_entity.type
_entity.pdbx_description
1 polymer ?
#
loop_
_entity_poly.entity_id
_entity_poly.type
_entity_poly.pdbx_seq_one_letter_code
_entity_poly.pdbx_strand_id
1 'polypeptide(L)'
;MTEERLIAGISVTDGGAPDGQELPKLIEKAKENGIKVTEVIGDMAYVSDDNLEVCGKEITLIARTNTAVAAAANGNLEEGFCFNKDAGMLQCPAGELSTRVEKRTAKNGNTYLRYIFSKVKCRKCSQRKNCRVGKSKAKERSYSITQASEKNLERLKFEESEYFQERMKIRHRIEEKNGELKEAHGLRKADSRGLFAMHLQMYFTAFTANVKRIVRLEELAME
;
A
#
# COMPACT_ATOMS: atom_id res chain seq x y z
N MET A 1 -2.72 10.18 -14.76
CA MET A 1 -2.64 11.63 -15.08
C MET A 1 -1.18 11.95 -15.34
N THR A 2 -0.86 12.81 -16.31
CA THR A 2 0.52 13.25 -16.60
C THR A 2 0.98 14.35 -15.64
N GLU A 3 2.26 14.74 -15.69
CA GLU A 3 2.79 15.83 -14.86
C GLU A 3 2.16 17.19 -15.19
N GLU A 4 1.82 17.40 -16.46
CA GLU A 4 1.09 18.55 -17.00
C GLU A 4 -0.39 18.53 -16.58
N ARG A 5 -0.82 17.54 -15.79
CA ARG A 5 -2.18 17.36 -15.29
C ARG A 5 -3.20 16.96 -16.36
N LEU A 6 -2.75 16.26 -17.40
CA LEU A 6 -3.63 15.69 -18.43
C LEU A 6 -4.10 14.29 -18.01
N ILE A 7 -5.37 14.00 -18.26
CA ILE A 7 -5.98 12.69 -18.04
C ILE A 7 -5.67 11.82 -19.24
N ALA A 8 -4.85 10.80 -19.03
CA ALA A 8 -4.32 9.92 -20.06
C ALA A 8 -5.00 8.54 -20.14
N GLY A 9 -5.78 8.21 -19.12
CA GLY A 9 -6.38 6.90 -18.97
C GLY A 9 -7.46 6.96 -17.91
N ILE A 10 -8.57 6.28 -18.17
CA ILE A 10 -9.75 6.27 -17.32
C ILE A 10 -10.23 4.82 -17.22
N SER A 11 -10.54 4.38 -16.01
CA SER A 11 -11.31 3.17 -15.77
C SER A 11 -12.50 3.53 -14.89
N VAL A 12 -13.69 3.03 -15.25
CA VAL A 12 -14.89 3.17 -14.44
C VAL A 12 -15.25 1.78 -13.97
N THR A 13 -15.43 1.65 -12.66
CA THR A 13 -15.72 0.39 -11.98
C THR A 13 -17.02 0.52 -11.18
N ASP A 14 -17.56 -0.61 -10.74
CA ASP A 14 -18.60 -0.61 -9.73
C ASP A 14 -18.02 -0.23 -8.35
N GLY A 15 -18.88 0.20 -7.43
CA GLY A 15 -18.45 0.66 -6.10
C GLY A 15 -17.88 -0.42 -5.18
N GLY A 16 -17.96 -1.70 -5.56
CA GLY A 16 -17.38 -2.82 -4.82
C GLY A 16 -16.00 -3.25 -5.35
N ALA A 17 -15.59 -2.76 -6.51
CA ALA A 17 -14.33 -3.13 -7.12
C ALA A 17 -13.13 -2.49 -6.39
N PRO A 18 -12.06 -3.24 -6.13
CA PRO A 18 -10.86 -2.69 -5.51
C PRO A 18 -10.02 -1.91 -6.52
N ASP A 19 -9.77 -0.63 -6.23
CA ASP A 19 -8.98 0.28 -7.09
C ASP A 19 -7.60 -0.27 -7.48
N GLY A 20 -6.96 -1.00 -6.57
CA GLY A 20 -5.62 -1.55 -6.77
C GLY A 20 -5.49 -2.48 -7.99
N GLN A 21 -6.58 -3.13 -8.41
CA GLN A 21 -6.57 -4.06 -9.55
C GLN A 21 -6.63 -3.36 -10.91
N GLU A 22 -6.92 -2.06 -10.94
CA GLU A 22 -7.11 -1.33 -12.20
C GLU A 22 -5.82 -0.74 -12.77
N LEU A 23 -4.71 -0.78 -12.01
CA LEU A 23 -3.43 -0.21 -12.44
C LEU A 23 -2.93 -0.76 -13.79
N PRO A 24 -2.93 -2.09 -14.04
CA PRO A 24 -2.44 -2.62 -15.32
C PRO A 24 -3.20 -2.06 -16.52
N LYS A 25 -4.54 -2.00 -16.42
CA LYS A 25 -5.42 -1.45 -17.46
C LYS A 25 -5.16 0.05 -17.68
N LEU A 26 -4.88 0.80 -16.61
CA LEU A 26 -4.58 2.23 -16.70
C LEU A 26 -3.22 2.49 -17.38
N ILE A 27 -2.21 1.66 -17.11
CA ILE A 27 -0.91 1.73 -17.77
C ILE A 27 -1.06 1.41 -19.26
N GLU A 28 -1.80 0.36 -19.60
CA GLU A 28 -2.07 -0.04 -20.99
C GLU A 28 -2.77 1.09 -21.76
N LYS A 29 -3.87 1.64 -21.24
CA LYS A 29 -4.58 2.77 -21.85
C LYS A 29 -3.69 4.01 -22.03
N ALA A 30 -2.82 4.30 -21.06
CA ALA A 30 -1.89 5.43 -21.19
C ALA A 30 -0.89 5.20 -22.33
N LYS A 31 -0.37 3.98 -22.48
CA LYS A 31 0.53 3.59 -23.58
C LYS A 31 -0.18 3.63 -24.94
N GLU A 32 -1.42 3.13 -25.02
CA GLU A 32 -2.25 3.19 -26.23
C GLU A 32 -2.52 4.63 -26.67
N ASN A 33 -2.71 5.54 -25.70
CA ASN A 33 -2.87 6.98 -25.95
C ASN A 33 -1.54 7.70 -26.25
N GLY A 34 -0.45 6.96 -26.50
CA GLY A 34 0.84 7.50 -26.93
C GLY A 34 1.72 8.04 -25.78
N ILE A 35 1.36 7.77 -24.52
CA ILE A 35 2.14 8.24 -23.37
C ILE A 35 3.15 7.18 -22.96
N LYS A 36 4.43 7.55 -22.99
CA LYS A 36 5.50 6.72 -22.42
C LYS A 36 5.42 6.77 -20.89
N VAL A 37 4.99 5.67 -20.28
CA VAL A 37 4.93 5.54 -18.82
C VAL A 37 6.28 5.03 -18.30
N THR A 38 6.98 5.87 -17.55
CA THR A 38 8.23 5.51 -16.83
C THR A 38 8.05 5.48 -15.32
N GLU A 39 7.09 6.23 -14.81
CA GLU A 39 6.81 6.36 -13.39
C GLU A 39 5.30 6.37 -13.16
N VAL A 40 4.87 5.76 -12.05
CA VAL A 40 3.48 5.77 -11.60
C VAL A 40 3.46 6.24 -10.17
N ILE A 41 2.80 7.37 -9.91
CA ILE A 41 2.59 7.87 -8.55
C ILE A 41 1.19 7.50 -8.12
N GLY A 42 1.06 6.83 -6.97
CA GLY A 42 -0.21 6.27 -6.54
C GLY A 42 -0.39 6.15 -5.03
N ASP A 43 -1.59 5.72 -4.68
CA ASP A 43 -1.98 5.44 -3.31
C ASP A 43 -1.46 4.10 -2.83
N MET A 44 -1.46 3.92 -1.51
CA MET A 44 -1.02 2.69 -0.84
C MET A 44 -1.76 1.43 -1.35
N ALA A 45 -3.01 1.57 -1.81
CA ALA A 45 -3.81 0.48 -2.36
C ALA A 45 -3.24 -0.10 -3.67
N TYR A 46 -2.39 0.65 -4.38
CA TYR A 46 -1.74 0.20 -5.61
C TYR A 46 -0.47 -0.61 -5.37
N VAL A 47 0.03 -0.68 -4.14
CA VAL A 47 1.18 -1.53 -3.79
C VAL A 47 0.69 -2.95 -3.54
N SER A 48 0.78 -3.79 -4.58
CA SER A 48 0.56 -5.24 -4.53
C SER A 48 1.67 -5.96 -5.30
N ASP A 49 1.88 -7.25 -5.00
CA ASP A 49 2.86 -8.07 -5.72
C ASP A 49 2.54 -8.09 -7.22
N ASP A 50 1.27 -8.27 -7.60
CA ASP A 50 0.81 -8.26 -9.00
C ASP A 50 1.16 -6.93 -9.71
N ASN A 51 0.94 -5.79 -9.04
CA ASN A 51 1.21 -4.47 -9.62
C ASN A 51 2.71 -4.18 -9.71
N LEU A 52 3.51 -4.66 -8.76
CA LEU A 52 4.96 -4.56 -8.81
C LEU A 52 5.53 -5.40 -9.95
N GLU A 53 4.96 -6.58 -10.22
CA GLU A 53 5.34 -7.40 -11.38
C GLU A 53 4.97 -6.74 -12.71
N VAL A 54 3.77 -6.14 -12.81
CA VAL A 54 3.33 -5.40 -13.99
C VAL A 54 4.23 -4.19 -14.30
N CYS A 55 4.65 -3.46 -13.26
CA CYS A 55 5.56 -2.33 -13.42
C CYS A 55 6.99 -2.80 -13.77
N GLY A 56 7.43 -3.93 -13.23
CA GLY A 56 8.72 -4.54 -13.53
C GLY A 56 9.89 -3.59 -13.30
N LYS A 57 10.89 -3.66 -14.20
CA LYS A 57 12.07 -2.76 -14.17
C LYS A 57 11.90 -1.49 -14.99
N GLU A 58 10.88 -1.42 -15.83
CA GLU A 58 10.69 -0.32 -16.78
C GLU A 58 9.87 0.83 -16.19
N ILE A 59 9.00 0.52 -15.23
CA ILE A 59 8.09 1.49 -14.60
C ILE A 59 8.37 1.54 -13.10
N THR A 60 8.74 2.71 -12.60
CA THR A 60 8.93 2.92 -11.16
C THR A 60 7.59 3.23 -10.51
N LEU A 61 7.07 2.31 -9.70
CA LEU A 61 5.90 2.57 -8.86
C LEU A 61 6.31 3.39 -7.64
N ILE A 62 5.73 4.57 -7.47
CA ILE A 62 5.95 5.51 -6.36
C ILE A 62 4.66 5.60 -5.56
N ALA A 63 4.52 4.68 -4.62
CA ALA A 63 3.39 4.57 -3.72
C ALA A 63 3.88 3.97 -2.40
N ARG A 64 3.30 4.44 -1.28
CA ARG A 64 3.68 3.97 0.06
C ARG A 64 3.23 2.54 0.29
N THR A 65 4.08 1.75 0.92
CA THR A 65 3.75 0.38 1.31
C THR A 65 2.71 0.38 2.43
N ASN A 66 1.90 -0.68 2.47
CA ASN A 66 0.90 -0.86 3.52
C ASN A 66 1.52 -0.79 4.92
N THR A 67 0.89 -0.05 5.84
CA THR A 67 1.35 0.12 7.22
C THR A 67 1.54 -1.21 7.95
N ALA A 68 0.77 -2.24 7.61
CA ALA A 68 0.95 -3.58 8.16
C ALA A 68 2.26 -4.25 7.73
N VAL A 69 2.76 -3.95 6.53
CA VAL A 69 4.03 -4.45 5.99
C VAL A 69 5.20 -3.61 6.54
N ALA A 70 5.04 -2.29 6.65
CA ALA A 70 6.03 -1.43 7.30
C ALA A 70 6.22 -1.80 8.79
N ALA A 71 5.12 -2.03 9.51
CA ALA A 71 5.16 -2.49 10.91
C ALA A 71 5.77 -3.89 11.07
N ALA A 72 5.59 -4.76 10.06
CA ALA A 72 6.21 -6.07 10.02
C ALA A 72 7.73 -6.00 9.85
N ALA A 73 8.21 -5.16 8.94
CA ALA A 73 9.64 -4.94 8.71
C ALA A 73 10.35 -4.28 9.90
N ASN A 74 9.64 -3.38 10.60
CA ASN A 74 10.13 -2.74 11.82
C ASN A 74 9.93 -3.60 13.08
N GLY A 75 9.49 -4.85 12.94
CA GLY A 75 9.21 -5.78 14.02
C GLY A 75 10.47 -6.27 14.74
N ASN A 76 11.22 -5.36 15.37
CA ASN A 76 12.21 -5.73 16.37
C ASN A 76 11.52 -6.46 17.53
N LEU A 77 12.21 -7.47 18.07
CA LEU A 77 11.77 -8.11 19.30
C LEU A 77 11.67 -7.03 20.40
N GLU A 78 10.58 -7.04 21.14
CA GLU A 78 10.49 -6.21 22.35
C GLU A 78 11.60 -6.57 23.34
N GLU A 79 12.06 -5.58 24.11
CA GLU A 79 13.12 -5.76 25.10
C GLU A 79 12.95 -7.03 25.93
N GLY A 80 13.97 -7.90 25.89
CA GLY A 80 14.05 -9.15 26.64
C GLY A 80 13.46 -10.38 25.92
N PHE A 81 12.81 -10.27 24.77
CA PHE A 81 12.52 -11.44 23.93
C PHE A 81 13.70 -11.71 23.00
N CYS A 82 14.19 -12.95 22.96
CA CYS A 82 15.29 -13.35 22.10
C CYS A 82 15.00 -14.68 21.42
N PHE A 83 15.49 -14.87 20.20
CA PHE A 83 15.37 -16.14 19.49
C PHE A 83 16.52 -17.06 19.91
N ASN A 84 16.19 -18.21 20.51
CA ASN A 84 17.18 -19.22 20.88
C ASN A 84 17.47 -20.10 19.65
N LYS A 85 18.69 -19.96 19.10
CA LYS A 85 19.13 -20.63 17.87
C LYS A 85 19.25 -22.15 18.05
N ASP A 86 19.62 -22.62 19.24
CA ASP A 86 19.82 -24.05 19.53
C ASP A 86 18.49 -24.79 19.67
N ALA A 87 17.46 -24.11 20.19
CA ALA A 87 16.11 -24.66 20.36
C ALA A 87 15.16 -24.34 19.20
N GLY A 88 15.52 -23.42 18.30
CA GLY A 88 14.64 -22.95 17.21
C GLY A 88 13.37 -22.25 17.70
N MET A 89 13.38 -21.72 18.93
CA MET A 89 12.20 -21.24 19.65
C MET A 89 12.44 -19.84 20.24
N LEU A 90 11.36 -19.08 20.43
CA LEU A 90 11.44 -17.76 21.04
C LEU A 90 11.50 -17.87 22.57
N GLN A 91 12.49 -17.24 23.18
CA GLN A 91 12.66 -17.11 24.61
C GLN A 91 12.11 -15.76 25.09
N CYS A 92 11.41 -15.77 26.23
CA CYS A 92 10.87 -14.56 26.85
C CYS A 92 11.86 -13.93 27.86
N PRO A 93 11.59 -12.70 28.35
CA PRO A 93 12.46 -11.99 29.30
C PRO A 93 12.71 -12.73 30.62
N ALA A 94 11.82 -13.67 30.98
CA ALA A 94 11.96 -14.51 32.18
C ALA A 94 12.73 -15.82 31.90
N GLY A 95 13.32 -15.98 30.71
CA GLY A 95 14.11 -17.15 30.33
C GLY A 95 13.30 -18.36 29.82
N GLU A 96 11.97 -18.31 29.82
CA GLU A 96 11.11 -19.42 29.35
C GLU A 96 10.97 -19.44 27.82
N LEU A 97 11.06 -20.64 27.23
CA LEU A 97 10.90 -20.87 25.80
C LEU A 97 9.41 -21.03 25.40
N SER A 98 9.11 -20.68 24.16
CA SER A 98 7.83 -20.98 23.52
C SER A 98 7.61 -22.49 23.41
N THR A 99 6.36 -22.91 23.54
CA THR A 99 5.94 -24.31 23.47
C THR A 99 5.69 -24.75 22.03
N ARG A 100 5.15 -23.87 21.18
CA ARG A 100 4.95 -24.15 19.75
C ARG A 100 5.03 -22.86 18.94
N VAL A 101 5.34 -23.00 17.65
CA VAL A 101 5.30 -21.92 16.68
C VAL A 101 4.30 -22.26 15.58
N GLU A 102 3.39 -21.34 15.28
CA GLU A 102 2.48 -21.42 14.15
C GLU A 102 2.99 -20.49 13.05
N LYS A 103 3.21 -21.04 11.85
CA LYS A 103 3.68 -20.30 10.68
C LYS A 103 2.52 -20.10 9.71
N ARG A 104 2.28 -18.85 9.31
CA ARG A 104 1.29 -18.49 8.29
C ARG A 104 1.94 -17.57 7.26
N THR A 105 2.04 -18.05 6.03
CA THR A 105 2.39 -17.20 4.88
C THR A 105 1.15 -16.43 4.44
N ALA A 106 1.28 -15.12 4.29
CA ALA A 106 0.20 -14.28 3.79
C ALA A 106 0.38 -13.96 2.30
N LYS A 107 -0.70 -13.49 1.68
CA LYS A 107 -0.73 -13.13 0.26
C LYS A 107 0.19 -11.96 -0.10
N ASN A 108 0.67 -11.19 0.88
CA ASN A 108 1.59 -10.05 0.72
C ASN A 108 3.08 -10.46 0.82
N GLY A 109 3.38 -11.75 0.66
CA GLY A 109 4.73 -12.31 0.77
C GLY A 109 5.30 -12.40 2.20
N ASN A 110 4.65 -11.83 3.21
CA ASN A 110 5.13 -11.87 4.59
C ASN A 110 4.83 -13.21 5.26
N THR A 111 5.74 -13.62 6.15
CA THR A 111 5.55 -14.78 7.01
C THR A 111 5.20 -14.31 8.43
N TYR A 112 4.01 -14.66 8.90
CA TYR A 112 3.61 -14.44 10.28
C TYR A 112 3.98 -15.67 11.12
N LEU A 113 4.84 -15.47 12.12
CA LEU A 113 5.22 -16.47 13.11
C LEU A 113 4.55 -16.15 14.43
N ARG A 114 3.69 -17.05 14.90
CA ARG A 114 3.00 -16.93 16.17
C ARG A 114 3.58 -17.93 17.16
N TYR A 115 4.40 -17.43 18.07
CA TYR A 115 5.03 -18.20 19.15
C TYR A 115 4.08 -18.28 20.34
N ILE A 116 3.75 -19.48 20.77
CA ILE A 116 2.80 -19.73 21.86
C ILE A 116 3.55 -20.22 23.09
N PHE A 117 3.29 -19.57 24.21
CA PHE A 117 3.89 -19.83 25.51
C PHE A 117 2.91 -20.57 26.44
N SER A 118 3.46 -21.33 27.39
CA SER A 118 2.65 -22.05 28.37
C SER A 118 1.89 -21.08 29.28
N LYS A 119 0.57 -21.19 29.28
CA LYS A 119 -0.33 -20.41 30.15
C LYS A 119 -0.03 -20.65 31.64
N VAL A 120 0.33 -21.87 32.02
CA VAL A 120 0.64 -22.23 33.42
C VAL A 120 1.91 -21.52 33.88
N LYS A 121 2.97 -21.57 33.06
CA LYS A 121 4.24 -20.88 33.35
C LYS A 121 4.07 -19.36 33.38
N CYS A 122 3.38 -18.78 32.39
CA CYS A 122 3.11 -17.34 32.36
C CYS A 122 2.25 -16.88 33.55
N ARG A 123 1.35 -17.72 34.10
CA ARG A 123 0.52 -17.37 35.26
C ARG A 123 1.35 -17.26 36.55
N LYS A 124 2.36 -18.11 36.72
CA LYS A 124 3.26 -18.17 37.89
C LYS A 124 4.48 -17.25 37.78
N CYS A 125 4.72 -16.66 36.61
CA CYS A 125 5.88 -15.81 36.34
C CYS A 125 5.83 -14.50 37.15
N SER A 126 6.94 -14.16 37.80
CA SER A 126 7.12 -12.90 38.55
C SER A 126 7.00 -11.67 37.65
N GLN A 127 7.49 -11.76 36.40
CA GLN A 127 7.45 -10.69 35.40
C GLN A 127 6.10 -10.56 34.68
N ARG A 128 5.05 -11.28 35.09
CA ARG A 128 3.75 -11.33 34.38
C ARG A 128 3.12 -9.95 34.16
N LYS A 129 3.24 -9.03 35.13
CA LYS A 129 2.64 -7.68 35.03
C LYS A 129 3.31 -6.81 33.96
N ASN A 130 4.62 -7.02 33.74
CA ASN A 130 5.44 -6.22 32.83
C ASN A 130 5.72 -6.93 31.49
N CYS A 131 5.47 -8.23 31.40
CA CYS A 131 5.65 -9.02 30.18
C CYS A 131 4.45 -8.90 29.23
N ARG A 132 4.67 -8.53 27.94
CA ARG A 132 3.61 -8.45 26.91
C ARG A 132 2.76 -9.70 26.81
N VAL A 133 3.40 -10.86 26.76
CA VAL A 133 2.70 -12.16 26.70
C VAL A 133 1.98 -12.45 28.02
N GLY A 134 2.61 -12.16 29.17
CA GLY A 134 2.06 -12.41 30.50
C GLY A 134 0.83 -11.57 30.84
N LYS A 135 0.77 -10.31 30.37
CA LYS A 135 -0.34 -9.37 30.57
C LYS A 135 -1.58 -9.73 29.76
N SER A 136 -1.42 -10.42 28.64
CA SER A 136 -2.53 -10.81 27.77
C SER A 136 -3.58 -11.65 28.52
N LYS A 137 -4.87 -11.39 28.27
CA LYS A 137 -6.00 -12.18 28.81
C LYS A 137 -6.50 -13.26 27.84
N ALA A 138 -5.91 -13.38 26.65
CA ALA A 138 -6.34 -14.31 25.61
C ALA A 138 -6.33 -15.79 26.07
N LYS A 139 -7.04 -16.67 25.35
CA LYS A 139 -7.05 -18.12 25.66
C LYS A 139 -5.64 -18.72 25.57
N GLU A 140 -4.90 -18.30 24.56
CA GLU A 140 -3.51 -18.67 24.31
C GLU A 140 -2.58 -17.48 24.57
N ARG A 141 -1.41 -17.74 25.15
CA ARG A 141 -0.38 -16.74 25.40
C ARG A 141 0.53 -16.70 24.19
N SER A 142 0.33 -15.75 23.27
CA SER A 142 1.10 -15.70 22.02
C SER A 142 1.89 -14.42 21.84
N TYR A 143 3.07 -14.54 21.23
CA TYR A 143 3.88 -13.45 20.71
C TYR A 143 3.95 -13.62 19.19
N SER A 144 3.56 -12.59 18.43
CA SER A 144 3.55 -12.65 16.97
C SER A 144 4.69 -11.82 16.43
N ILE A 145 5.50 -12.44 15.58
CA ILE A 145 6.60 -11.82 14.83
C ILE A 145 6.19 -11.90 13.36
N THR A 146 6.30 -10.79 12.66
CA THR A 146 6.17 -10.82 11.21
C THR A 146 7.57 -10.78 10.63
N GLN A 147 7.91 -11.76 9.82
CA GLN A 147 9.11 -11.73 9.00
C GLN A 147 8.71 -11.08 7.67
N ALA A 148 9.21 -9.86 7.46
CA ALA A 148 9.08 -9.19 6.18
C ALA A 148 9.93 -9.92 5.12
N SER A 149 9.41 -10.03 3.91
CA SER A 149 10.19 -10.53 2.77
C SER A 149 11.31 -9.55 2.40
N GLU A 150 12.38 -10.04 1.78
CA GLU A 150 13.48 -9.20 1.29
C GLU A 150 12.97 -8.10 0.34
N LYS A 151 12.04 -8.45 -0.57
CA LYS A 151 11.35 -7.50 -1.47
C LYS A 151 10.68 -6.35 -0.70
N ASN A 152 9.99 -6.65 0.40
CA ASN A 152 9.31 -5.63 1.21
C ASN A 152 10.32 -4.75 1.97
N LEU A 153 11.45 -5.30 2.41
CA LEU A 153 12.53 -4.54 3.03
C LEU A 153 13.24 -3.61 2.04
N GLU A 154 13.55 -4.09 0.83
CA GLU A 154 14.11 -3.28 -0.25
C GLU A 154 13.16 -2.13 -0.64
N ARG A 155 11.85 -2.42 -0.69
CA ARG A 155 10.85 -1.40 -0.96
C ARG A 155 10.82 -0.32 0.11
N LEU A 156 10.89 -0.69 1.40
CA LEU A 156 10.94 0.29 2.49
C LEU A 156 12.20 1.16 2.42
N LYS A 157 13.36 0.58 2.10
CA LYS A 157 14.59 1.35 1.84
C LYS A 157 14.43 2.31 0.65
N PHE A 158 13.73 1.89 -0.40
CA PHE A 158 13.40 2.77 -1.52
C PHE A 158 12.46 3.91 -1.10
N GLU A 159 11.49 3.65 -0.22
CA GLU A 159 10.60 4.69 0.32
C GLU A 159 11.31 5.72 1.20
N GLU A 160 12.41 5.33 1.84
CA GLU A 160 13.28 6.23 2.61
C GLU A 160 14.15 7.13 1.72
N SER A 161 14.32 6.79 0.44
CA SER A 161 15.15 7.56 -0.49
C SER A 161 14.60 8.97 -0.74
N GLU A 162 15.51 9.93 -0.94
CA GLU A 162 15.16 11.33 -1.24
C GLU A 162 14.33 11.44 -2.52
N TYR A 163 14.72 10.70 -3.58
CA TYR A 163 13.97 10.62 -4.82
C TYR A 163 12.51 10.22 -4.60
N PHE A 164 12.24 9.19 -3.79
CA PHE A 164 10.87 8.79 -3.49
C PHE A 164 10.10 9.91 -2.78
N GLN A 165 10.72 10.55 -1.78
CA GLN A 165 10.09 11.63 -1.02
C GLN A 165 9.74 12.83 -1.89
N GLU A 166 10.62 13.23 -2.80
CA GLU A 166 10.37 14.34 -3.73
C GLU A 166 9.25 14.03 -4.70
N ARG A 167 9.27 12.86 -5.34
CA ARG A 167 8.23 12.47 -6.29
C ARG A 167 6.88 12.31 -5.60
N MET A 168 6.83 11.79 -4.37
CA MET A 168 5.59 11.71 -3.59
C MET A 168 4.96 13.07 -3.30
N LYS A 169 5.73 14.17 -3.27
CA LYS A 169 5.14 15.52 -3.13
C LYS A 169 4.22 15.86 -4.29
N ILE A 170 4.41 15.28 -5.48
CA ILE A 170 3.58 15.54 -6.67
C ILE A 170 2.18 14.93 -6.54
N ARG A 171 1.99 13.95 -5.64
CA ARG A 171 0.72 13.23 -5.46
C ARG A 171 -0.48 14.17 -5.27
N HIS A 172 -0.35 15.29 -4.54
CA HIS A 172 -1.47 16.24 -4.33
C HIS A 172 -2.14 16.69 -5.63
N ARG A 173 -1.42 16.71 -6.76
CA ARG A 173 -1.99 17.11 -8.06
C ARG A 173 -3.15 16.22 -8.50
N ILE A 174 -3.15 14.92 -8.15
CA ILE A 174 -4.27 14.03 -8.51
C ILE A 174 -5.51 14.33 -7.69
N GLU A 175 -5.35 14.72 -6.43
CA GLU A 175 -6.44 15.12 -5.55
C GLU A 175 -7.07 16.43 -6.03
N GLU A 176 -6.24 17.40 -6.42
CA GLU A 176 -6.70 18.65 -7.05
C GLU A 176 -7.46 18.35 -8.34
N LYS A 177 -6.95 17.46 -9.21
CA LYS A 177 -7.64 17.12 -10.46
C LYS A 177 -8.97 16.43 -10.18
N ASN A 178 -9.01 15.46 -9.27
CA ASN A 178 -10.25 14.80 -8.87
C ASN A 178 -11.25 15.78 -8.24
N GLY A 179 -10.76 16.77 -7.48
CA GLY A 179 -11.56 17.88 -6.94
C GLY A 179 -12.16 18.73 -8.06
N GLU A 180 -11.37 19.10 -9.08
CA GLU A 180 -11.85 19.81 -10.27
C GLU A 180 -12.97 19.04 -10.96
N LEU A 181 -12.77 17.74 -11.22
CA LEU A 181 -13.78 16.91 -11.88
C LEU A 181 -15.09 16.86 -11.09
N LYS A 182 -15.01 16.70 -9.77
CA LYS A 182 -16.19 16.59 -8.89
C LYS A 182 -16.95 17.90 -8.74
N GLU A 183 -16.23 18.98 -8.43
CA GLU A 183 -16.85 20.24 -8.02
C GLU A 183 -17.10 21.17 -9.22
N ALA A 184 -16.13 21.31 -10.14
CA ALA A 184 -16.27 22.21 -11.29
C ALA A 184 -16.98 21.57 -12.49
N HIS A 185 -16.85 20.26 -12.68
CA HIS A 185 -17.43 19.52 -13.81
C HIS A 185 -18.59 18.59 -13.43
N GLY A 186 -19.09 18.69 -12.19
CA GLY A 186 -20.32 18.03 -11.76
C GLY A 186 -20.22 16.52 -11.50
N LEU A 187 -19.02 15.91 -11.55
CA LEU A 187 -18.84 14.46 -11.37
C LEU A 187 -19.21 13.94 -9.97
N ARG A 188 -19.56 14.84 -9.04
CA ARG A 188 -20.10 14.48 -7.72
C ARG A 188 -21.47 13.79 -7.80
N LYS A 189 -22.23 13.99 -8.88
CA LYS A 189 -23.54 13.35 -9.10
C LYS A 189 -23.52 12.58 -10.41
N ALA A 190 -24.05 11.36 -10.38
CA ALA A 190 -24.28 10.58 -11.59
C ALA A 190 -25.50 11.15 -12.32
N ASP A 191 -25.36 11.44 -13.62
CA ASP A 191 -26.45 11.99 -14.43
C ASP A 191 -27.52 10.92 -14.75
N SER A 192 -27.12 9.65 -14.75
CA SER A 192 -27.99 8.51 -15.01
C SER A 192 -27.50 7.25 -14.29
N ARG A 193 -28.24 6.16 -14.43
CA ARG A 193 -27.96 4.87 -13.79
C ARG A 193 -27.22 3.93 -14.74
N GLY A 194 -26.31 3.14 -14.18
CA GLY A 194 -25.59 2.08 -14.90
C GLY A 194 -24.19 2.49 -15.34
N LEU A 195 -23.31 1.49 -15.50
CA LEU A 195 -21.90 1.71 -15.81
C LEU A 195 -21.71 2.39 -17.16
N PHE A 196 -22.50 2.04 -18.17
CA PHE A 196 -22.40 2.66 -19.50
C PHE A 196 -22.60 4.19 -19.45
N ALA A 197 -23.62 4.64 -18.73
CA ALA A 197 -23.85 6.08 -18.56
C ALA A 197 -22.71 6.76 -17.76
N MET A 198 -22.21 6.10 -16.71
CA MET A 198 -21.05 6.60 -15.95
C MET A 198 -19.77 6.67 -16.79
N HIS A 199 -19.55 5.71 -17.70
CA HIS A 199 -18.46 5.77 -18.66
C HIS A 199 -18.59 7.02 -19.52
N LEU A 200 -19.73 7.24 -20.17
CA LEU A 200 -19.95 8.42 -21.01
C LEU A 200 -19.72 9.72 -20.23
N GLN A 201 -20.33 9.85 -19.06
CA GLN A 201 -20.17 11.02 -18.20
C GLN A 201 -18.68 11.26 -17.87
N MET A 202 -17.97 10.22 -17.42
CA MET A 202 -16.55 10.32 -17.08
C MET A 202 -15.67 10.72 -18.29
N TYR A 203 -15.92 10.14 -19.47
CA TYR A 203 -15.17 10.46 -20.67
C TYR A 203 -15.40 11.91 -21.13
N PHE A 204 -16.65 12.38 -21.15
CA PHE A 204 -16.95 13.77 -21.50
C PHE A 204 -16.35 14.75 -20.51
N THR A 205 -16.51 14.50 -19.21
CA THR A 205 -15.91 15.33 -18.15
C THR A 205 -14.38 15.38 -18.27
N ALA A 206 -13.72 14.25 -18.50
CA ALA A 206 -12.27 14.20 -18.68
C ALA A 206 -11.81 14.91 -19.96
N PHE A 207 -12.56 14.77 -21.06
CA PHE A 207 -12.28 15.48 -22.30
C PHE A 207 -12.33 16.99 -22.09
N THR A 208 -13.41 17.51 -21.49
CA THR A 208 -13.53 18.94 -21.17
C THR A 208 -12.42 19.41 -20.24
N ALA A 209 -12.09 18.64 -19.20
CA ALA A 209 -11.03 18.97 -18.26
C ALA A 209 -9.62 18.95 -18.89
N ASN A 210 -9.40 18.13 -19.92
CA ASN A 210 -8.16 18.12 -20.71
C ASN A 210 -8.10 19.32 -21.65
N VAL A 211 -9.18 19.63 -22.38
CA VAL A 211 -9.23 20.79 -23.29
C VAL A 211 -8.94 22.08 -22.53
N LYS A 212 -9.59 22.30 -21.38
CA LYS A 212 -9.30 23.47 -20.52
C LYS A 212 -7.83 23.54 -20.09
N ARG A 213 -7.23 22.38 -19.82
CA ARG A 213 -5.83 22.32 -19.39
C ARG A 213 -4.87 22.62 -20.55
N ILE A 214 -5.14 22.10 -21.74
CA ILE A 214 -4.34 22.35 -22.94
C ILE A 214 -4.34 23.84 -23.28
N VAL A 215 -5.51 24.48 -23.33
CA VAL A 215 -5.63 25.93 -23.59
C VAL A 215 -4.81 26.73 -22.57
N ARG A 216 -4.89 26.37 -21.29
CA ARG A 216 -4.10 27.05 -20.26
C ARG A 216 -2.59 26.85 -20.41
N LEU A 217 -2.15 25.69 -20.90
CA LEU A 217 -0.73 25.43 -21.17
C LEU A 217 -0.25 26.22 -22.39
N GLU A 218 -1.08 26.36 -23.42
CA GLU A 218 -0.79 27.19 -24.59
C GLU A 218 -0.66 28.67 -24.20
N GLU A 219 -1.58 29.20 -23.39
CA GLU A 219 -1.50 30.57 -22.86
C GLU A 219 -0.17 30.83 -22.14
N LEU A 220 0.24 29.91 -21.25
CA LEU A 220 1.48 30.01 -20.49
C LEU A 220 2.74 29.85 -21.34
N ALA A 221 2.64 29.21 -22.51
CA ALA A 221 3.77 29.04 -23.43
C ALA A 221 3.96 30.24 -24.37
N MET A 222 2.94 31.11 -24.49
CA MET A 222 2.98 32.34 -25.28
C MET A 222 3.41 33.57 -24.46
N GLU A 223 3.45 33.45 -23.12
CA GLU A 223 3.99 34.44 -22.18
C GLU A 223 5.50 34.23 -21.97
#